data_AF-A0A4R9EK03-F1
#
_entry.id   AF-A0A4R9EK03-F1
#
_cell.length_a   1.000
_cell.length_b   1.000
_cell.length_c   1.000
_cell.angle_alpha   90.00
_cell.angle_beta   90.00
_cell.angle_gamma   90.00
#
_symmetry.space_group_name_H-M   'P 1'
#
loop_
_entity.id
_entity.type
_entity.pdbx_description
1 polymer ?
#
loop_
_entity_poly.entity_id
_entity_poly.type
_entity_poly.pdbx_seq_one_letter_code
_entity_poly.pdbx_strand_id
1 'polypeptide(L)' 'YVGEVLVRRAGAVWVDFDESQRLYFGHSVGVRMPDGRVWNPLGKVVNCFEAGADAAEQSLQIYYLTLPGRSRRAA' A
#
# COMPACT_ATOMS: atom_id res chain seq x y z
N TYR A 1 7.43 5.91 -3.25
CA TYR A 1 6.78 6.99 -2.48
C TYR A 1 5.50 6.54 -1.77
N VAL A 2 4.62 5.73 -2.40
CA VAL A 2 3.35 5.30 -1.77
C VAL A 2 3.52 4.67 -0.38
N GLY A 3 4.47 3.76 -0.20
CA GLY A 3 4.72 3.15 1.12
C GLY A 3 5.08 4.18 2.21
N GLU A 4 5.90 5.19 1.88
CA GLU A 4 6.19 6.31 2.80
C GLU A 4 4.93 7.09 3.18
N VAL A 5 4.02 7.33 2.22
CA VAL A 5 2.74 7.99 2.51
C VAL A 5 1.90 7.14 3.45
N LEU A 6 1.82 5.83 3.23
CA LEU A 6 1.08 4.92 4.10
C LEU A 6 1.64 4.91 5.52
N VAL A 7 2.96 4.85 5.68
CA VAL A 7 3.61 4.85 6.99
C VAL A 7 3.41 6.18 7.70
N ARG A 8 3.70 7.30 7.04
CA ARG A 8 3.67 8.63 7.67
C ARG A 8 2.27 9.22 7.88
N ARG A 9 1.30 8.85 7.03
CA ARG A 9 -0.03 9.49 7.01
C ARG A 9 -1.17 8.56 7.37
N ALA A 10 -1.03 7.25 7.17
CA ALA A 10 -2.07 6.26 7.46
C ALA A 10 -1.79 5.38 8.69
N GLY A 11 -0.65 5.61 9.38
CA GLY A 11 -0.27 4.86 10.58
C GLY A 11 0.27 3.46 10.28
N ALA A 12 0.63 3.19 9.03
CA ALA A 12 1.22 1.91 8.67
C ALA A 12 2.65 1.78 9.23
N VAL A 13 3.15 0.56 9.30
CA VAL A 13 4.55 0.26 9.63
C VAL A 13 5.19 -0.57 8.53
N TRP A 14 6.47 -0.33 8.25
CA TRP A 14 7.23 -1.19 7.35
C TRP A 14 7.38 -2.59 7.97
N VAL A 15 7.21 -3.62 7.14
CA VAL A 15 7.36 -5.01 7.54
C VAL A 15 8.10 -5.78 6.45
N ASP A 16 8.94 -6.72 6.87
CA ASP A 16 9.41 -7.79 5.99
C ASP A 16 8.27 -8.79 5.80
N PHE A 17 8.03 -9.15 4.55
CA PHE A 17 7.06 -10.19 4.23
C PHE A 17 7.58 -11.55 4.70
N ASP A 18 6.67 -12.38 5.21
CA ASP A 18 6.94 -13.79 5.45
C ASP A 18 7.05 -14.58 4.14
N GLU A 19 7.45 -15.84 4.22
CA GLU A 19 7.67 -16.68 3.04
C GLU A 19 6.42 -16.79 2.14
N SER A 20 5.24 -16.92 2.74
CA SER A 20 3.97 -17.00 1.99
C SER A 20 3.63 -15.68 1.29
N GLN A 21 3.87 -14.56 1.96
CA GLN A 21 3.65 -13.22 1.43
C GLN A 21 4.65 -12.87 0.33
N ARG A 22 5.91 -13.28 0.46
CA ARG A 22 6.93 -13.12 -0.59
C ARG A 22 6.56 -13.90 -1.84
N LEU A 23 6.08 -15.14 -1.67
CA LEU A 23 5.64 -15.97 -2.78
C LEU A 23 4.43 -15.36 -3.51
N TYR A 24 3.49 -14.79 -2.74
CA TYR A 24 2.29 -14.17 -3.29
C TYR A 24 2.53 -12.80 -3.95
N PHE A 25 3.33 -11.94 -3.31
CA PHE A 25 3.54 -10.56 -3.75
C PHE A 25 4.77 -10.38 -4.65
N GLY A 26 5.69 -11.34 -4.72
CA GLY A 26 6.91 -11.28 -5.51
C GLY A 26 7.96 -10.28 -4.99
N HIS A 27 7.76 -9.74 -3.78
CA HIS A 27 8.63 -8.74 -3.17
C HIS A 27 8.94 -9.10 -1.71
N SER A 28 10.01 -8.56 -1.14
CA SER A 28 10.46 -8.85 0.21
C SER A 28 9.84 -7.98 1.30
N VAL A 29 9.31 -6.81 0.93
CA VAL A 29 8.88 -5.75 1.87
C VAL A 29 7.50 -5.21 1.53
N GLY A 30 6.74 -4.84 2.56
CA GLY A 30 5.54 -4.05 2.41
C GLY A 30 5.18 -3.31 3.68
N VAL A 31 3.91 -2.96 3.82
CA VAL A 31 3.43 -2.20 4.98
C VAL A 31 2.30 -2.94 5.68
N ARG A 32 2.31 -2.91 7.01
CA ARG A 32 1.21 -3.39 7.84
C ARG A 32 0.42 -2.21 8.38
N MET A 33 -0.88 -2.22 8.16
CA MET A 33 -1.80 -1.21 8.66
C MET A 33 -2.11 -1.42 10.15
N PRO A 34 -2.60 -0.38 10.85
CA PRO A 34 -3.07 -0.47 12.24
C PRO A 34 -4.09 -1.58 12.51
N ASP A 35 -4.93 -1.92 11.52
CA ASP A 35 -5.90 -3.01 11.62
C ASP A 35 -5.28 -4.42 11.43
N GLY A 36 -3.96 -4.49 11.25
CA GLY A 36 -3.19 -5.71 11.07
C GLY A 36 -3.07 -6.19 9.62
N ARG A 37 -3.78 -5.57 8.66
CA ARG A 37 -3.70 -5.98 7.25
C ARG A 37 -2.37 -5.59 6.62
N VAL A 38 -1.83 -6.49 5.81
CA VAL A 38 -0.56 -6.29 5.09
C VAL A 38 -0.82 -5.90 3.65
N TRP A 39 -0.07 -4.93 3.15
CA TRP A 39 -0.20 -4.38 1.80
C TRP A 39 1.15 -4.31 1.09
N ASN A 40 1.13 -4.51 -0.24
CA ASN A 40 2.28 -4.37 -1.13
C ASN A 40 2.19 -3.03 -1.90
N PRO A 41 2.76 -1.93 -1.37
CA PRO A 41 2.71 -0.63 -2.03
C PRO A 41 3.54 -0.59 -3.33
N LEU A 42 4.57 -1.43 -3.45
CA LEU A 42 5.40 -1.48 -4.66
C LEU A 42 4.62 -2.10 -5.82
N GLY A 43 4.02 -3.27 -5.59
CA GLY A 43 3.17 -3.93 -6.59
C GLY A 43 1.99 -3.06 -7.01
N LYS A 44 1.40 -2.29 -6.07
CA LYS A 44 0.35 -1.33 -6.43
C LYS A 44 0.85 -0.25 -7.41
N VAL A 45 2.05 0.31 -7.18
CA VAL A 45 2.64 1.31 -8.07
C VAL A 45 3.00 0.73 -9.43
N VAL A 46 3.53 -0.49 -9.48
CA VAL A 46 3.84 -1.18 -10.74
C VAL A 46 2.58 -1.38 -11.57
N ASN A 47 1.51 -1.92 -10.96
CA ASN A 47 0.23 -2.11 -11.66
C ASN A 47 -0.32 -0.79 -12.21
N CYS A 48 -0.26 0.28 -11.41
CA CYS A 48 -0.67 1.63 -11.83
C CYS A 48 0.18 2.17 -12.99
N PHE A 49 1.49 1.89 -12.99
CA PHE A 49 2.40 2.34 -14.03
C PHE A 49 2.16 1.61 -15.35
N GLU A 50 2.00 0.28 -15.31
CA GLU A 50 1.77 -0.56 -16.49
C GLU A 50 0.43 -0.28 -17.16
N ALA A 51 -0.60 0.08 -16.38
CA ALA A 51 -1.94 0.36 -16.92
C ALA A 51 -2.11 1.75 -17.56
N GLY A 52 -1.17 2.67 -17.34
CA GLY A 52 -1.20 4.02 -17.92
C GLY A 52 -2.16 5.01 -17.23
N ALA A 53 -2.09 6.28 -17.65
CA ALA A 53 -2.76 7.41 -16.99
C ALA A 53 -4.30 7.45 -17.18
N ASP A 54 -4.82 6.77 -18.20
CA ASP A 54 -6.24 6.81 -18.57
C ASP A 54 -7.11 5.84 -17.75
N ALA A 55 -6.50 4.97 -16.94
CA ALA A 55 -7.21 4.10 -16.02
C ALA A 55 -7.61 4.89 -14.75
N ALA A 56 -8.76 5.58 -14.79
CA ALA A 56 -9.28 6.40 -13.69
C ALA A 56 -9.36 5.66 -12.33
N GLU A 57 -9.52 4.33 -12.33
CA GLU A 57 -9.55 3.48 -11.13
C GLU A 57 -8.17 3.25 -10.47
N GLN A 58 -7.08 3.64 -11.14
CA GLN A 58 -5.70 3.39 -10.69
C GLN A 58 -4.98 4.62 -10.12
N SER A 59 -5.71 5.69 -9.79
CA SER A 59 -5.12 6.82 -9.08
C SER A 59 -4.60 6.39 -7.71
N LEU A 60 -3.29 6.61 -7.46
CA LEU A 60 -2.65 6.38 -6.17
C LEU A 60 -3.30 7.22 -5.05
N GLN A 61 -3.88 8.37 -5.40
CA GLN A 61 -4.65 9.20 -4.48
C GLN A 61 -5.95 8.51 -4.07
N ILE A 62 -6.71 7.97 -5.03
CA ILE A 62 -7.95 7.22 -4.72
C ILE A 62 -7.60 6.00 -3.87
N TYR A 63 -6.55 5.25 -4.25
CA TYR A 63 -6.06 4.13 -3.45
C TYR A 63 -5.76 4.53 -1.99
N TYR A 64 -5.07 5.65 -1.76
CA TYR A 64 -4.84 6.16 -0.42
C TYR A 64 -6.14 6.56 0.31
N LEU A 65 -7.10 7.13 -0.41
CA LEU A 65 -8.37 7.58 0.16
C LEU A 65 -9.32 6.44 0.53
N THR A 66 -9.27 5.33 -0.20
CA THR A 66 -10.12 4.15 0.01
C THR A 66 -9.44 3.05 0.82
N LEU A 67 -8.18 3.24 1.23
CA LEU A 67 -7.39 2.23 1.91
C LEU A 67 -8.01 1.83 3.27
N PRO A 68 -8.40 0.57 3.47
CA PRO A 68 -8.87 0.06 4.76
C PRO A 68 -7.77 0.09 5.83
N GLY A 69 -8.18 0.20 7.10
CA GLY A 69 -7.26 0.06 8.23
C GLY A 69 -6.44 1.30 8.59
N ARG A 70 -6.58 2.38 7.83
CA ARG A 70 -5.88 3.64 8.10
C ARG A 70 -6.34 4.27 9.41
N SER A 71 -5.40 4.78 10.19
CA SER A 71 -5.71 5.69 11.28
C SER A 71 -6.18 7.01 10.67
N ARG A 72 -7.43 7.44 10.94
CA ARG A 72 -7.76 8.86 10.78
C ARG A 72 -6.96 9.60 11.82
N ARG A 73 -6.12 10.55 11.39
CA ARG A 73 -5.59 11.56 12.31
C ARG A 73 -6.81 12.24 12.92
N ALA A 74 -6.99 12.11 14.24
CA ALA A 74 -7.91 13.00 14.95
C ALA A 74 -7.40 14.43 14.72
N ALA A 75 -8.32 15.33 14.38
CA ALA A 75 -8.04 16.74 14.15
C ALA A 75 -7.48 17.38 15.43
#